data_AF-A0ABD7D657-F1
#
_entry.id   AF-A0ABD7D657-F1
#
_cell.length_a   1.000
_cell.length_b   1.000
_cell.length_c   1.000
_cell.angle_alpha   90.00
_cell.angle_beta   90.00
_cell.angle_gamma   90.00
#
_symmetry.space_group_name_H-M   'P 1'
#
loop_
_entity.id
_entity.type
_entity.pdbx_description
1 polymer ?
#
loop_
_entity_poly.entity_id
_entity_poly.type
_entity_poly.pdbx_seq_one_letter_code
_entity_poly.pdbx_strand_id
1 'polypeptide(L)'
;MTDITAGRPPTPATDGTAPDVTEPPLDTEEAERSADEALGLKLGTTTRTEIDDYTQLMRGQVALFASAVREGGGVAARGSWLEADQLLGRGLADDCLVFAPWTHVRDLARLLRRLVAEYGEQRAIRAQALPDHSCPAMPNEPVGDRCANPEPPDARPPSTRRLRWPRNGDRTTEPVAGPPVHHRDPAAHRRGPGRSPRHAGRAR
;
A
#
# COMPACT_ATOMS: atom_id res chain seq x y z
N MET A 1 -69.06 14.62 18.22
CA MET A 1 -69.03 15.61 17.14
C MET A 1 -67.57 15.92 16.90
N THR A 2 -67.04 15.42 15.78
CA THR A 2 -65.62 15.29 15.46
C THR A 2 -65.22 16.33 14.43
N ASP A 3 -64.21 17.14 14.73
CA ASP A 3 -63.42 17.86 13.73
C ASP A 3 -61.94 17.74 14.09
N ILE A 4 -61.21 16.94 13.31
CA ILE A 4 -59.75 16.83 13.36
C ILE A 4 -59.25 17.60 12.13
N THR A 5 -58.83 18.83 12.35
CA THR A 5 -58.14 19.65 11.36
C THR A 5 -56.74 19.04 11.12
N ALA A 6 -56.55 18.43 9.96
CA ALA A 6 -55.26 17.93 9.51
C ALA A 6 -54.34 19.11 9.13
N GLY A 7 -53.60 19.63 10.11
CA GLY A 7 -52.48 20.53 9.88
C GLY A 7 -51.27 19.75 9.39
N ARG A 8 -50.99 19.81 8.08
CA ARG A 8 -49.75 19.31 7.46
C ARG A 8 -48.56 20.15 7.98
N PRO A 9 -47.56 19.58 8.65
CA PRO A 9 -46.35 20.34 8.97
C PRO A 9 -45.60 20.65 7.67
N PRO A 10 -45.04 21.87 7.51
CA PRO A 10 -44.18 22.18 6.38
C PRO A 10 -42.91 21.33 6.49
N THR A 11 -42.67 20.48 5.49
CA THR A 11 -41.34 19.89 5.26
C THR A 11 -40.38 21.05 5.00
N PRO A 12 -39.29 21.21 5.76
CA PRO A 12 -38.19 22.04 5.28
C PRO A 12 -37.67 21.37 4.01
N ALA A 13 -37.71 22.13 2.91
CA ALA A 13 -36.93 21.80 1.73
C ALA A 13 -35.47 21.86 2.17
N THR A 14 -34.91 20.71 2.52
CA THR A 14 -33.47 20.56 2.66
C THR A 14 -32.92 20.64 1.25
N ASP A 15 -32.53 21.84 0.84
CA ASP A 15 -31.66 22.05 -0.30
C ASP A 15 -30.51 21.05 -0.19
N GLY A 16 -30.45 20.16 -1.17
CA GLY A 16 -29.39 19.18 -1.32
C GLY A 16 -28.08 19.86 -1.68
N THR A 17 -27.49 20.57 -0.75
CA THR A 17 -26.03 20.69 -0.69
C THR A 17 -25.58 19.49 0.12
N ALA A 18 -25.30 18.39 -0.59
CA ALA A 18 -24.51 17.32 -0.03
C ALA A 18 -23.27 17.97 0.59
N PRO A 19 -22.99 17.80 1.89
CA PRO A 19 -21.70 18.21 2.41
C PRO A 19 -20.68 17.48 1.55
N ASP A 20 -19.84 18.26 0.89
CA ASP A 20 -18.56 17.80 0.35
C ASP A 20 -17.74 17.35 1.56
N VAL A 21 -18.07 16.17 2.09
CA VAL A 21 -17.28 15.49 3.11
C VAL A 21 -16.09 14.92 2.35
N THR A 22 -15.22 15.82 1.91
CA THR A 22 -13.85 15.48 1.58
C THR A 22 -13.24 15.06 2.91
N GLU A 23 -13.28 13.76 3.22
CA GLU A 23 -12.60 13.22 4.39
C GLU A 23 -11.17 13.78 4.40
N PRO A 24 -10.69 14.26 5.56
CA PRO A 24 -9.36 14.83 5.64
C PRO A 24 -8.34 13.78 5.17
N PRO A 25 -7.29 14.23 4.47
CA PRO A 25 -6.27 13.34 3.95
C PRO A 25 -5.66 12.51 5.08
N LEU A 26 -5.34 11.24 4.80
CA LEU A 26 -4.68 10.36 5.76
C LEU A 26 -3.36 11.00 6.22
N ASP A 27 -3.09 10.92 7.53
CA ASP A 27 -1.87 11.45 8.13
C ASP A 27 -0.68 10.53 7.81
N THR A 28 0.08 10.91 6.78
CA THR A 28 1.25 10.17 6.32
C THR A 28 2.42 10.29 7.29
N GLU A 29 2.58 11.45 7.95
CA GLU A 29 3.70 11.69 8.87
C GLU A 29 3.57 10.85 10.14
N GLU A 30 2.35 10.78 10.68
CA GLU A 30 2.06 9.94 11.85
C GLU A 30 2.21 8.44 11.53
N ALA A 31 1.75 8.02 10.35
CA ALA A 31 1.89 6.62 9.91
C ALA A 31 3.37 6.22 9.72
N GLU A 32 4.20 7.10 9.15
CA GLU A 32 5.65 6.89 9.02
C GLU A 32 6.32 6.82 10.39
N ARG A 33 6.02 7.76 11.29
CA ARG A 33 6.54 7.77 12.67
C ARG A 33 6.18 6.48 13.40
N SER A 34 4.90 6.08 13.34
CA SER A 34 4.42 4.84 13.96
C SER A 34 5.13 3.60 13.41
N ALA A 35 5.36 3.55 12.09
CA ALA A 35 6.11 2.47 11.46
C ALA A 35 7.57 2.42 11.94
N ASP A 36 8.20 3.58 12.13
CA ASP A 36 9.59 3.70 12.58
C ASP A 36 9.75 3.24 14.02
N GLU A 37 8.81 3.60 14.88
CA GLU A 37 8.74 3.12 16.26
C GLU A 37 8.57 1.59 16.32
N ALA A 38 7.66 1.04 15.52
CA ALA A 38 7.47 -0.41 15.40
C ALA A 38 8.73 -1.13 14.87
N LEU A 39 9.47 -0.53 13.93
CA LEU A 39 10.76 -1.04 13.45
C LEU A 39 11.89 -0.85 14.46
N GLY A 40 11.74 0.02 15.45
CA GLY A 40 12.65 0.24 16.55
C GLY A 40 12.53 -0.77 17.70
N LEU A 41 11.45 -1.56 17.76
CA LEU A 41 11.21 -2.53 18.82
C LEU A 41 12.30 -3.61 18.88
N LYS A 42 12.79 -3.89 20.10
CA LYS A 42 13.89 -4.83 20.35
C LYS A 42 13.46 -5.95 21.29
N LEU A 43 13.73 -7.19 20.88
CA LEU A 43 13.54 -8.36 21.74
C LEU A 43 14.44 -8.25 22.98
N GLY A 44 13.88 -8.58 24.14
CA GLY A 44 14.57 -8.51 25.44
C GLY A 44 14.43 -7.17 26.16
N THR A 45 14.03 -6.10 25.47
CA THR A 45 13.69 -4.80 26.10
C THR A 45 12.23 -4.43 25.93
N THR A 46 11.61 -4.82 24.83
CA THR A 46 10.19 -4.61 24.56
C THR A 46 9.38 -5.77 25.13
N THR A 47 8.27 -5.46 25.81
CA THR A 47 7.39 -6.47 26.41
C THR A 47 6.48 -7.14 25.37
N ARG A 48 5.93 -8.32 25.70
CA ARG A 48 4.94 -9.00 24.83
C ARG A 48 3.73 -8.10 24.56
N THR A 49 3.22 -7.44 25.60
CA THR A 49 2.06 -6.55 25.53
C THR A 49 2.32 -5.36 24.64
N GLU A 50 3.48 -4.70 24.78
CA GLU A 50 3.87 -3.60 23.88
C GLU A 50 3.92 -4.07 22.42
N ILE A 51 4.47 -5.26 22.14
CA ILE A 51 4.48 -5.83 20.78
C ILE A 51 3.05 -6.03 20.26
N ASP A 52 2.14 -6.51 21.08
CA ASP A 52 0.74 -6.72 20.68
C ASP A 52 0.01 -5.39 20.44
N ASP A 53 0.24 -4.37 21.28
CA ASP A 53 -0.33 -3.03 21.12
C ASP A 53 0.14 -2.40 19.79
N TYR A 54 1.44 -2.44 19.51
CA TYR A 54 1.97 -1.99 18.22
C TYR A 54 1.44 -2.84 17.07
N THR A 55 1.23 -4.15 17.25
CA THR A 55 0.64 -5.00 16.22
C THR A 55 -0.76 -4.53 15.86
N GLN A 56 -1.61 -4.23 16.85
CA GLN A 56 -2.97 -3.73 16.59
C GLN A 56 -2.96 -2.36 15.91
N LEU A 57 -2.10 -1.45 16.38
CA LEU A 57 -1.90 -0.14 15.76
C LEU A 57 -1.52 -0.29 14.28
N MET A 58 -0.50 -1.11 13.99
CA MET A 58 -0.01 -1.35 12.63
C MET A 58 -1.07 -1.99 11.74
N ARG A 59 -1.86 -2.94 12.26
CA ARG A 59 -2.97 -3.56 11.51
C ARG A 59 -4.01 -2.51 11.09
N GLY A 60 -4.38 -1.61 12.00
CA GLY A 60 -5.31 -0.52 11.71
C GLY A 60 -4.78 0.42 10.63
N GLN A 61 -3.54 0.90 10.78
CA GLN A 61 -2.92 1.80 9.81
C GLN A 61 -2.72 1.13 8.44
N VAL A 62 -2.25 -0.13 8.39
CA VAL A 62 -2.11 -0.89 7.13
C VAL A 62 -3.47 -1.06 6.45
N ALA A 63 -4.54 -1.36 7.18
CA ALA A 63 -5.87 -1.49 6.60
C ALA A 63 -6.37 -0.17 5.97
N LEU A 64 -6.18 0.95 6.68
CA LEU A 64 -6.56 2.29 6.18
C LEU A 64 -5.79 2.65 4.91
N PHE A 65 -4.46 2.56 4.95
CA PHE A 65 -3.62 2.92 3.80
C PHE A 65 -3.81 1.96 2.62
N ALA A 66 -3.98 0.66 2.86
CA ALA A 66 -4.27 -0.31 1.79
C ALA A 66 -5.60 -0.01 1.09
N SER A 67 -6.64 0.40 1.82
CA SER A 67 -7.91 0.82 1.22
C SER A 67 -7.73 2.06 0.35
N ALA A 68 -7.07 3.09 0.87
CA ALA A 68 -6.83 4.32 0.14
C ALA A 68 -5.98 4.11 -1.14
N VAL A 69 -4.92 3.30 -1.04
CA VAL A 69 -4.07 2.92 -2.17
C VAL A 69 -4.84 2.10 -3.21
N ARG A 70 -5.78 1.25 -2.78
CA ARG A 70 -6.65 0.47 -3.69
C ARG A 70 -7.64 1.36 -4.43
N GLU A 71 -8.19 2.39 -3.78
CA GLU A 71 -9.16 3.31 -4.38
C GLU A 71 -8.49 4.31 -5.34
N GLY A 72 -7.29 4.79 -5.01
CA GLY A 72 -6.52 5.71 -5.84
C GLY A 72 -5.64 5.04 -6.90
N GLY A 73 -5.37 3.73 -6.77
CA GLY A 73 -4.35 3.03 -7.52
C GLY A 73 -4.85 2.21 -8.72
N GLY A 74 -4.05 2.20 -9.78
CA GLY A 74 -4.21 1.30 -10.92
C GLY A 74 -3.60 -0.09 -10.69
N VAL A 75 -3.37 -0.85 -11.77
CA VAL A 75 -2.78 -2.20 -11.72
C VAL A 75 -1.44 -2.26 -10.97
N ALA A 76 -0.66 -1.17 -11.00
CA ALA A 76 0.63 -1.08 -10.30
C ALA A 76 0.50 -1.19 -8.76
N ALA A 77 -0.55 -0.61 -8.17
CA ALA A 77 -0.82 -0.66 -6.73
C ALA A 77 -1.44 -1.99 -6.28
N ARG A 78 -1.75 -2.89 -7.23
CA ARG A 78 -2.45 -4.15 -6.95
C ARG A 78 -1.66 -5.11 -6.09
N GLY A 79 -0.33 -5.13 -6.26
CA GLY A 79 0.55 -5.99 -5.48
C GLY A 79 0.48 -5.66 -3.98
N SER A 80 0.56 -4.37 -3.66
CA SER A 80 0.70 -3.89 -2.28
C SER A 80 -0.56 -4.08 -1.45
N TRP A 81 -1.77 -3.87 -2.00
CA TRP A 81 -3.00 -4.14 -1.26
C TRP A 81 -3.30 -5.65 -1.13
N LEU A 82 -2.91 -6.48 -2.11
CA LEU A 82 -3.03 -7.95 -1.98
C LEU A 82 -2.07 -8.51 -0.93
N GLU A 83 -0.86 -7.95 -0.85
CA GLU A 83 0.09 -8.26 0.23
C GLU A 83 -0.49 -7.85 1.59
N ALA A 84 -1.13 -6.67 1.68
CA ALA A 84 -1.82 -6.21 2.88
C ALA A 84 -2.96 -7.14 3.30
N ASP A 85 -3.82 -7.55 2.37
CA ASP A 85 -4.93 -8.47 2.64
C ASP A 85 -4.43 -9.81 3.21
N GLN A 86 -3.39 -10.40 2.61
CA GLN A 86 -2.77 -11.63 3.11
C GLN A 86 -2.17 -11.47 4.50
N LEU A 87 -1.45 -10.36 4.73
CA LEU A 87 -0.77 -10.12 6.00
C LEU A 87 -1.77 -9.82 7.12
N LEU A 88 -2.83 -9.07 6.85
CA LEU A 88 -3.92 -8.80 7.79
C LEU A 88 -4.76 -10.05 8.06
N GLY A 89 -5.00 -10.88 7.04
CA GLY A 89 -5.70 -12.15 7.17
C GLY A 89 -4.94 -13.21 7.98
N ARG A 90 -3.63 -13.03 8.17
CA ARG A 90 -2.82 -13.91 9.02
C ARG A 90 -3.09 -13.61 10.50
N GLY A 91 -3.81 -14.52 11.15
CA GLY A 91 -3.92 -14.55 12.61
C GLY A 91 -2.67 -15.14 13.26
N LEU A 92 -2.30 -14.60 14.42
CA LEU A 92 -1.34 -15.24 15.32
C LEU A 92 -2.12 -15.91 16.44
N ALA A 93 -1.70 -17.12 16.82
CA ALA A 93 -2.27 -17.81 17.97
C ALA A 93 -1.78 -17.17 19.28
N ASP A 94 -2.63 -17.15 20.31
CA ASP A 94 -2.32 -16.51 21.59
C ASP A 94 -1.12 -17.14 22.32
N ASP A 95 -0.85 -18.43 22.05
CA ASP A 95 0.24 -19.21 22.64
C ASP A 95 1.54 -19.20 21.83
N CYS A 96 1.63 -18.36 20.79
CA CYS A 96 2.85 -18.26 19.99
C CYS A 96 4.02 -17.63 20.76
N LEU A 97 5.23 -18.10 20.46
CA LEU A 97 6.46 -17.53 21.02
C LEU A 97 6.59 -16.05 20.62
N VAL A 98 7.03 -15.19 21.55
CA VAL A 98 7.29 -13.74 21.39
C VAL A 98 7.97 -13.34 20.08
N PHE A 99 8.81 -14.22 19.52
CA PHE A 99 9.48 -13.98 18.25
C PHE A 99 8.51 -13.83 17.06
N ALA A 100 7.47 -14.65 16.97
CA ALA A 100 6.48 -14.60 15.89
C ALA A 100 5.72 -13.25 15.79
N PRO A 101 5.11 -12.73 16.87
CA PRO A 101 4.43 -11.43 16.87
C PRO A 101 5.42 -10.28 16.67
N TRP A 102 6.65 -10.37 17.22
CA TRP A 102 7.70 -9.39 16.94
C TRP A 102 8.08 -9.35 15.46
N THR A 103 8.18 -10.50 14.77
CA THR A 103 8.39 -10.49 13.31
C THR A 103 7.19 -9.93 12.56
N HIS A 104 5.97 -10.29 12.98
CA HIS A 104 4.74 -9.87 12.33
C HIS A 104 4.54 -8.35 12.36
N VAL A 105 4.74 -7.71 13.52
CA VAL A 105 4.61 -6.25 13.64
C VAL A 105 5.62 -5.52 12.76
N ARG A 106 6.82 -6.06 12.57
CA ARG A 106 7.84 -5.48 11.69
C ARG A 106 7.49 -5.63 10.21
N ASP A 107 6.91 -6.76 9.83
CA ASP A 107 6.45 -6.97 8.46
C ASP A 107 5.30 -6.03 8.13
N LEU A 108 4.36 -5.83 9.07
CA LEU A 108 3.31 -4.82 8.95
C LEU A 108 3.89 -3.41 8.82
N ALA A 109 4.87 -3.04 9.65
CA ALA A 109 5.50 -1.70 9.59
C ALA A 109 6.24 -1.44 8.27
N ARG A 110 6.95 -2.45 7.73
CA ARG A 110 7.59 -2.35 6.40
C ARG A 110 6.55 -2.18 5.28
N LEU A 111 5.44 -2.89 5.37
CA LEU A 111 4.35 -2.75 4.42
C LEU A 111 3.71 -1.37 4.53
N LEU A 112 3.46 -0.88 5.74
CA LEU A 112 2.91 0.45 5.98
C LEU A 112 3.77 1.54 5.33
N ARG A 113 5.10 1.54 5.54
CA ARG A 113 6.03 2.49 4.87
C ARG A 113 5.89 2.48 3.34
N ARG A 114 5.76 1.30 2.73
CA ARG A 114 5.56 1.18 1.27
C ARG A 114 4.20 1.76 0.85
N LEU A 115 3.13 1.44 1.57
CA LEU A 115 1.78 1.94 1.29
C LEU A 115 1.69 3.47 1.44
N VAL A 116 2.35 4.04 2.44
CA VAL A 116 2.41 5.51 2.62
C VAL A 116 3.11 6.17 1.42
N ALA A 117 4.23 5.63 0.97
CA ALA A 117 4.93 6.13 -0.20
C ALA A 117 4.05 6.06 -1.46
N GLU A 118 3.41 4.91 -1.71
CA GLU A 118 2.49 4.74 -2.84
C GLU A 118 1.29 5.69 -2.79
N TYR A 119 0.71 5.90 -1.60
CA TYR A 119 -0.36 6.86 -1.40
C TYR A 119 0.09 8.29 -1.73
N GLY A 120 1.29 8.67 -1.30
CA GLY A 120 1.91 9.95 -1.64
C GLY A 120 2.09 10.13 -3.16
N GLU A 121 2.59 9.11 -3.85
CA GLU A 121 2.74 9.12 -5.31
C GLU A 121 1.39 9.27 -6.03
N GLN A 122 0.37 8.52 -5.61
CA GLN A 122 -0.98 8.63 -6.18
C GLN A 122 -1.56 10.04 -6.02
N ARG A 123 -1.36 10.65 -4.85
CA ARG A 123 -1.79 12.04 -4.61
C ARG A 123 -1.03 13.02 -5.50
N ALA A 124 0.28 12.87 -5.64
CA ALA A 124 1.08 13.74 -6.50
C ALA A 124 0.62 13.65 -7.97
N ILE A 125 0.33 12.45 -8.46
CA ILE A 125 -0.21 12.24 -9.82
C ILE A 125 -1.58 12.90 -9.96
N ARG A 126 -2.48 12.71 -8.99
CA ARG A 126 -3.83 13.32 -9.02
C ARG A 126 -3.76 14.85 -8.99
N ALA A 127 -2.87 15.43 -8.19
CA ALA A 127 -2.66 16.87 -8.13
C ALA A 127 -2.14 17.43 -9.46
N GLN A 128 -1.24 16.72 -10.14
CA GLN A 128 -0.74 17.12 -11.47
C GLN A 128 -1.78 16.92 -12.59
N ALA A 129 -2.68 15.95 -12.43
CA ALA A 129 -3.72 15.62 -13.41
C ALA A 129 -4.90 16.60 -13.41
N LEU A 130 -4.98 17.53 -12.46
CA LEU A 130 -5.91 18.65 -12.50
C LEU A 130 -5.23 19.79 -13.27
N PRO A 131 -5.57 20.03 -14.55
CA PRO A 131 -4.99 21.16 -15.27
C PRO A 131 -5.54 22.43 -14.65
N ASP A 132 -4.65 23.38 -14.33
CA ASP A 132 -5.02 24.79 -14.24
C ASP A 132 -5.55 25.22 -15.62
N HIS A 133 -6.83 24.99 -15.90
CA HIS A 133 -7.55 25.77 -16.91
C HIS A 133 -7.86 27.16 -16.33
N SER A 134 -6.84 27.80 -15.76
CA SER A 134 -6.73 29.25 -15.86
C SER A 134 -6.43 29.52 -17.33
N CYS A 135 -7.50 29.63 -18.13
CA CYS A 135 -7.41 30.29 -19.42
C CYS A 135 -6.70 31.63 -19.15
N PRO A 136 -5.49 31.88 -19.69
CA PRO A 136 -5.00 33.24 -19.72
C PRO A 136 -6.05 34.04 -20.48
N ALA A 137 -6.70 34.97 -19.79
CA ALA A 137 -7.57 35.94 -20.42
C ALA A 137 -6.75 36.60 -21.52
N MET A 138 -7.08 36.28 -22.78
CA MET A 138 -6.45 36.89 -23.95
C MET A 138 -6.59 38.41 -23.78
N PRO A 139 -5.50 39.18 -23.71
CA PRO A 139 -5.60 40.62 -23.80
C PRO A 139 -6.13 40.94 -25.20
N ASN A 140 -7.30 41.55 -25.26
CA ASN A 140 -7.90 42.04 -26.50
C ASN A 140 -6.85 42.84 -27.30
N GLU A 141 -6.56 42.38 -28.50
CA GLU A 141 -5.84 43.16 -29.51
C GLU A 141 -6.59 44.46 -29.81
N PRO A 142 -5.88 45.56 -30.07
CA PRO A 142 -6.31 46.48 -31.10
C PRO A 142 -5.68 46.09 -32.44
N VAL A 143 -6.56 45.80 -33.38
CA VAL A 143 -6.33 45.64 -34.83
C VAL A 143 -5.35 46.70 -35.33
N GLY A 144 -4.17 46.25 -35.75
CA GLY A 144 -3.13 47.03 -36.40
C GLY A 144 -2.90 46.53 -37.82
N ASP A 145 -3.63 47.14 -38.75
CA ASP A 145 -3.51 47.02 -40.20
C ASP A 145 -2.06 47.31 -40.68
N ARG A 146 -1.38 46.32 -41.29
CA ARG A 146 -0.45 46.57 -42.40
C ARG A 146 0.03 45.32 -43.13
N CYS A 147 -0.24 45.35 -44.42
CA CYS A 147 0.30 44.54 -45.51
C CYS A 147 1.82 44.34 -45.45
N ALA A 148 2.28 43.12 -45.75
CA ALA A 148 3.14 42.83 -46.91
C ALA A 148 3.57 41.35 -46.90
N ASN A 149 3.06 40.62 -47.88
CA ASN A 149 3.63 39.36 -48.35
C ASN A 149 4.82 39.71 -49.27
N PRO A 150 5.96 39.01 -49.17
CA PRO A 150 6.36 38.21 -50.33
C PRO A 150 6.92 36.81 -49.97
N GLU A 151 6.71 35.91 -50.93
CA GLU A 151 7.06 34.48 -50.99
C GLU A 151 8.56 34.12 -50.77
N PRO A 152 8.87 32.83 -50.52
CA PRO A 152 10.09 32.36 -49.89
C PRO A 152 11.19 31.97 -50.88
N PRO A 153 12.46 31.88 -50.43
CA PRO A 153 13.44 31.01 -51.05
C PRO A 153 13.68 29.73 -50.23
N ASP A 154 13.60 28.61 -50.95
CA ASP A 154 14.20 27.31 -50.67
C ASP A 154 15.48 27.35 -49.82
N ALA A 155 15.53 26.58 -48.73
CA ALA A 155 16.62 25.62 -48.47
C ALA A 155 16.47 24.86 -47.13
N ARG A 156 16.10 23.59 -47.29
CA ARG A 156 16.56 22.39 -46.55
C ARG A 156 15.92 22.03 -45.19
N PRO A 157 15.51 20.75 -45.02
CA PRO A 157 14.83 20.26 -43.84
C PRO A 157 15.77 20.03 -42.64
N PRO A 158 15.25 20.09 -41.40
CA PRO A 158 16.00 19.74 -40.22
C PRO A 158 16.37 18.25 -40.24
N SER A 159 17.64 17.96 -39.97
CA SER A 159 18.10 16.61 -39.69
C SER A 159 17.31 16.05 -38.52
N THR A 160 16.48 15.05 -38.80
CA THR A 160 15.85 14.19 -37.81
C THR A 160 16.96 13.52 -36.99
N ARG A 161 17.31 14.12 -35.84
CA ARG A 161 18.07 13.46 -34.80
C ARG A 161 17.14 12.43 -34.18
N ARG A 162 17.13 11.23 -34.79
CA ARG A 162 16.46 10.05 -34.27
C ARG A 162 16.87 9.86 -32.82
N LEU A 163 15.89 9.94 -31.93
CA LEU A 163 15.96 9.40 -30.59
C LEU A 163 16.27 7.90 -30.72
N ARG A 164 17.55 7.55 -30.56
CA ARG A 164 18.00 6.17 -30.41
C ARG A 164 17.73 5.76 -28.97
N TRP A 165 16.57 5.17 -28.74
CA TRP A 165 16.29 4.45 -27.50
C TRP A 165 17.35 3.36 -27.30
N PRO A 166 17.99 3.25 -26.11
CA PRO A 166 18.83 2.11 -25.80
C PRO A 166 17.96 0.85 -25.71
N ARG A 167 18.39 -0.15 -26.46
CA ARG A 167 17.82 -1.50 -26.54
C ARG A 167 18.14 -2.22 -25.24
N ASN A 168 17.09 -2.69 -24.56
CA ASN A 168 17.19 -3.73 -23.53
C ASN A 168 17.98 -4.92 -24.08
N GLY A 169 19.04 -5.31 -23.37
CA GLY A 169 19.80 -6.52 -23.66
C GLY A 169 21.18 -6.50 -23.05
N ASP A 170 21.27 -6.91 -21.79
CA ASP A 170 22.28 -7.86 -21.32
C ASP A 170 21.92 -8.29 -19.90
N ARG A 171 20.96 -9.23 -19.83
CA ARG A 171 20.76 -10.04 -18.64
C ARG A 171 21.63 -11.28 -18.85
N THR A 172 22.91 -11.15 -18.48
CA THR A 172 23.84 -12.27 -18.39
C THR A 172 23.27 -13.26 -17.38
N THR A 173 22.79 -14.39 -17.88
CA THR A 173 22.51 -15.58 -17.06
C THR A 173 23.84 -16.10 -16.54
N GLU A 174 24.17 -15.78 -15.29
CA GLU A 174 25.12 -16.59 -14.54
C GLU A 174 24.48 -17.94 -14.22
N PRO A 175 25.14 -19.07 -14.53
CA PRO A 175 24.74 -20.35 -13.98
C PRO A 175 25.10 -20.36 -12.49
N VAL A 176 24.09 -20.38 -11.63
CA VAL A 176 24.25 -20.74 -10.22
C VAL A 176 24.80 -22.18 -10.18
N ALA A 177 26.09 -22.29 -9.91
CA ALA A 177 26.70 -23.52 -9.46
C ALA A 177 26.05 -23.89 -8.12
N GLY A 178 25.11 -24.85 -8.18
CA GLY A 178 24.50 -25.43 -6.99
C GLY A 178 25.57 -26.05 -6.09
N PRO A 179 25.46 -25.89 -4.76
CA PRO A 179 26.35 -26.59 -3.84
C PRO A 179 26.16 -28.11 -3.96
N PRO A 180 27.23 -28.90 -3.81
CA PRO A 180 27.19 -30.35 -3.97
C PRO A 180 26.26 -30.98 -2.94
N VAL A 181 25.28 -31.73 -3.42
CA VAL A 181 24.45 -32.63 -2.64
C VAL A 181 25.35 -33.73 -2.10
N HIS A 182 25.80 -33.58 -0.85
CA HIS A 182 26.40 -34.69 -0.11
C HIS A 182 25.30 -35.73 0.14
N HIS A 183 25.30 -36.75 -0.72
CA HIS A 183 24.62 -38.02 -0.53
C HIS A 183 25.12 -38.62 0.80
N ARG A 184 24.38 -38.38 1.90
CA ARG A 184 24.58 -39.13 3.14
C ARG A 184 23.84 -40.46 3.01
N ASP A 185 24.65 -41.45 2.71
CA ASP A 185 24.56 -42.86 3.07
C ASP A 185 23.51 -43.20 4.15
N PRO A 186 22.46 -44.00 3.84
CA PRO A 186 21.59 -44.59 4.84
C PRO A 186 21.93 -46.07 4.99
N ALA A 187 22.88 -46.40 5.86
CA ALA A 187 23.11 -47.79 6.23
C ALA A 187 23.52 -47.96 7.70
N ALA A 188 22.78 -48.87 8.33
CA ALA A 188 23.21 -49.76 9.41
C ALA A 188 23.14 -49.28 10.88
N HIS A 189 22.05 -49.76 11.50
CA HIS A 189 22.06 -50.62 12.69
C HIS A 189 22.49 -50.06 14.05
N ARG A 190 21.52 -50.03 14.99
CA ARG A 190 21.40 -50.97 16.13
C ARG A 190 20.12 -50.64 16.91
N ARG A 191 19.13 -51.55 16.93
CA ARG A 191 18.88 -52.56 17.99
C ARG A 191 18.50 -51.95 19.35
N GLY A 192 17.27 -52.21 19.78
CA GLY A 192 16.88 -52.16 21.19
C GLY A 192 15.35 -52.12 21.40
N PRO A 193 14.69 -53.27 21.62
CA PRO A 193 13.27 -53.35 21.95
C PRO A 193 13.03 -53.38 23.47
N GLY A 194 11.98 -52.71 23.92
CA GLY A 194 11.27 -52.99 25.18
C GLY A 194 9.89 -52.35 25.07
N ARG A 195 8.77 -53.07 24.85
CA ARG A 195 8.08 -53.98 25.79
C ARG A 195 8.21 -53.47 27.24
N SER A 196 7.17 -53.20 28.02
CA SER A 196 5.73 -53.43 27.88
C SER A 196 5.01 -52.77 29.07
N PRO A 197 3.66 -52.76 29.12
CA PRO A 197 2.81 -51.96 30.00
C PRO A 197 2.41 -52.67 31.32
N ARG A 198 1.48 -52.04 32.08
CA ARG A 198 0.71 -52.50 33.28
C ARG A 198 1.18 -51.81 34.59
N HIS A 199 0.39 -51.47 35.62
CA HIS A 199 -0.97 -51.76 36.10
C HIS A 199 -1.43 -50.51 36.92
N ALA A 200 -2.69 -50.04 36.84
CA ALA A 200 -3.83 -50.37 37.71
C ALA A 200 -3.66 -50.13 39.23
N GLY A 201 -4.62 -49.41 39.85
CA GLY A 201 -4.88 -49.40 41.31
C GLY A 201 -5.21 -47.99 41.85
N ARG A 202 -6.45 -47.53 42.06
CA ARG A 202 -7.58 -47.99 42.92
C ARG A 202 -7.64 -47.19 44.24
N ALA A 203 -8.73 -46.41 44.35
CA ALA A 203 -9.53 -46.02 45.53
C ALA A 203 -8.86 -45.48 46.81
N ARG A 204 -9.36 -44.33 47.27
CA ARG A 204 -10.32 -44.25 48.39
C ARG A 204 -11.29 -43.10 48.16
#